data_AF-A0AAC9AGU4-F1
#
_entry.id   AF-A0AAC9AGU4-F1
#
_cell.length_a   1.000
_cell.length_b   1.000
_cell.length_c   1.000
_cell.angle_alpha   90.00
_cell.angle_beta   90.00
_cell.angle_gamma   90.00
#
_symmetry.space_group_name_H-M   'P 1'
#
loop_
_entity.id
_entity.type
_entity.pdbx_description
1 polymer ?
#
loop_
_entity_poly.entity_id
_entity_poly.type
_entity_poly.pdbx_seq_one_letter_code
_entity_poly.pdbx_strand_id
1 'polypeptide(L)'
;MKFDSIKSRLVLMTLICVVGMGMLVVSQHYFTQRLIELNQQRNLLLRMGQDLLQMRRHEKDFLMRHQHEYFQLFIERSESFSTRLNLLTPLISDYDMPTSQLGNLAEGVHKYQQLFQQVVTLQTEIGLTPASGLLERMIETEGALLSQSYFDVGSSALIQLDGARLAIRDFQLTHNNYYATLAVQNIERLAQARSTVKSEQVDELLNVYKEAVGALAIAHQTLGLTHNEGLVGRFRRQAHSVEQQLMLIDQALQPIIENQEQKVKIYSISIAVLTSVLLILILVKSFATFHRAFSNFVMFFYRCKRQYQRMDPRKLGFAEFKSLAELANEMVESRQAIEERLAVVEAELAQKQRKPETS
;
A
#
# COMPACT_ATOMS: atom_id res chain seq x y z
N MET A 1 26.36 -44.52 -11.75
CA MET A 1 25.89 -45.07 -10.45
C MET A 1 24.87 -46.16 -10.74
N LYS A 2 25.00 -47.36 -10.16
CA LYS A 2 23.98 -48.42 -10.32
C LYS A 2 22.73 -48.01 -9.54
N PHE A 3 21.67 -47.58 -10.22
CA PHE A 3 20.38 -47.14 -9.64
C PHE A 3 19.54 -48.28 -9.02
N ASP A 4 20.14 -49.46 -8.87
CA ASP A 4 19.48 -50.70 -8.43
C ASP A 4 19.67 -50.98 -6.93
N SER A 5 20.37 -50.12 -6.18
CA SER A 5 20.47 -50.25 -4.72
C SER A 5 19.40 -49.44 -4.01
N ILE A 6 18.87 -49.98 -2.91
CA ILE A 6 17.91 -49.30 -2.02
C ILE A 6 18.49 -47.97 -1.53
N LYS A 7 19.79 -47.94 -1.19
CA LYS A 7 20.51 -46.74 -0.74
C LYS A 7 20.52 -45.63 -1.79
N SER A 8 20.79 -45.97 -3.05
CA SER A 8 20.80 -44.98 -4.14
C SER A 8 19.43 -44.34 -4.37
N ARG A 9 18.35 -45.09 -4.18
CA ARG A 9 16.97 -44.57 -4.33
C ARG A 9 16.56 -43.68 -3.15
N LEU A 10 16.97 -44.02 -1.92
CA LEU A 10 16.78 -43.17 -0.74
C LEU A 10 17.55 -41.83 -0.86
N VAL A 11 18.80 -41.88 -1.33
CA VAL A 11 19.59 -40.67 -1.59
C VAL A 11 18.94 -39.82 -2.69
N LEU A 12 18.39 -40.44 -3.73
CA LEU A 12 17.63 -39.72 -4.76
C LEU A 12 16.37 -39.03 -4.19
N MET A 13 15.62 -39.70 -3.29
CA MET A 13 14.42 -39.10 -2.68
C MET A 13 14.78 -37.89 -1.83
N THR A 14 15.80 -38.04 -0.98
CA THR A 14 16.28 -36.95 -0.12
C THR A 14 16.79 -35.77 -0.95
N LEU A 15 17.53 -36.03 -2.04
CA LEU A 15 17.96 -34.98 -2.97
C LEU A 15 16.77 -34.23 -3.60
N ILE A 16 15.75 -34.95 -4.08
CA ILE A 16 14.54 -34.34 -4.66
C ILE A 16 13.79 -33.51 -3.61
N CYS A 17 13.65 -34.02 -2.39
CA CYS A 17 13.04 -33.27 -1.29
C CYS A 17 13.81 -31.97 -1.01
N VAL A 18 15.14 -32.03 -0.91
CA VAL A 18 15.97 -30.85 -0.63
C VAL A 18 15.88 -29.83 -1.77
N VAL A 19 15.93 -30.27 -3.03
CA VAL A 19 15.79 -29.39 -4.19
C VAL A 19 14.39 -28.77 -4.26
N GLY A 20 13.34 -29.56 -4.04
CA GLY A 20 11.96 -29.07 -4.02
C GLY A 20 11.71 -28.07 -2.91
N MET A 21 12.21 -28.34 -1.70
CA MET A 21 12.14 -27.42 -0.57
C MET A 21 12.95 -26.14 -0.83
N GLY A 22 14.14 -26.25 -1.43
CA GLY A 22 14.95 -25.10 -1.82
C GLY A 22 14.25 -24.21 -2.85
N MET A 23 13.65 -24.83 -3.88
CA MET A 23 12.87 -24.11 -4.88
C MET A 23 11.65 -23.39 -4.28
N LEU A 24 10.96 -24.04 -3.34
CA LEU A 24 9.86 -23.41 -2.58
C LEU A 24 10.34 -22.19 -1.81
N VAL A 25 11.43 -22.31 -1.06
CA VAL A 25 11.96 -21.20 -0.24
C VAL A 25 12.39 -20.03 -1.13
N VAL A 26 13.09 -20.29 -2.24
CA VAL A 26 13.52 -19.24 -3.18
C VAL A 26 12.32 -18.55 -3.83
N SER A 27 11.34 -19.33 -4.31
CA SER A 27 10.11 -18.81 -4.88
C SER A 27 9.35 -17.94 -3.87
N GLN A 28 9.18 -18.44 -2.64
CA GLN A 28 8.48 -17.73 -1.58
C GLN A 28 9.21 -16.44 -1.23
N HIS A 29 10.53 -16.46 -1.08
CA HIS A 29 11.31 -15.26 -0.83
C HIS A 29 11.12 -14.21 -1.94
N TYR A 30 11.25 -14.60 -3.21
CA TYR A 30 11.11 -13.69 -4.34
C TYR A 30 9.72 -13.03 -4.42
N PHE A 31 8.64 -13.81 -4.32
CA PHE A 31 7.29 -13.27 -4.44
C PHE A 31 6.85 -12.52 -3.17
N THR A 32 7.27 -12.97 -1.98
CA THR A 32 6.98 -12.26 -0.72
C THR A 32 7.67 -10.91 -0.67
N GLN A 33 8.92 -10.77 -1.15
CA GLN A 33 9.59 -9.46 -1.18
C GLN A 33 8.84 -8.45 -2.06
N ARG A 34 8.42 -8.86 -3.27
CA ARG A 34 7.59 -7.99 -4.14
C ARG A 34 6.27 -7.60 -3.47
N LEU A 35 5.64 -8.51 -2.74
CA LEU A 35 4.41 -8.21 -2.00
C LEU A 35 4.66 -7.24 -0.83
N ILE A 36 5.79 -7.35 -0.14
CA ILE A 36 6.19 -6.43 0.93
C ILE A 36 6.43 -5.03 0.36
N GLU A 37 7.17 -4.91 -0.74
CA GLU A 37 7.42 -3.62 -1.41
C GLU A 37 6.12 -2.93 -1.83
N LEU A 38 5.18 -3.66 -2.46
CA LEU A 38 3.87 -3.11 -2.81
C LEU A 38 3.05 -2.66 -1.60
N ASN A 39 3.09 -3.40 -0.50
CA ASN A 39 2.41 -2.97 0.72
C ASN A 39 3.07 -1.74 1.35
N GLN A 40 4.40 -1.59 1.26
CA GLN A 40 5.09 -0.37 1.67
C GLN A 40 4.66 0.83 0.82
N GLN A 41 4.53 0.66 -0.50
CA GLN A 41 4.01 1.70 -1.40
C GLN A 41 2.58 2.10 -1.03
N ARG A 42 1.69 1.12 -0.77
CA ARG A 42 0.33 1.39 -0.31
C ARG A 42 0.32 2.12 1.04
N ASN A 43 1.19 1.76 1.97
CA ASN A 43 1.32 2.47 3.24
C ASN A 43 1.76 3.94 3.06
N LEU A 44 2.63 4.23 2.08
CA LEU A 44 2.98 5.60 1.73
C LEU A 44 1.76 6.36 1.19
N LEU A 45 0.97 5.76 0.29
CA LEU A 45 -0.28 6.35 -0.20
C LEU A 45 -1.28 6.65 0.93
N LEU A 46 -1.46 5.73 1.87
CA LEU A 46 -2.33 5.95 3.03
C LEU A 46 -1.85 7.11 3.90
N ARG A 47 -0.52 7.24 4.11
CA ARG A 47 0.07 8.38 4.83
C ARG A 47 -0.12 9.69 4.07
N MET A 48 0.00 9.69 2.74
CA MET A 48 -0.29 10.85 1.91
C MET A 48 -1.77 11.26 2.02
N GLY A 49 -2.68 10.29 2.12
CA GLY A 49 -4.10 10.56 2.40
C GLY A 49 -4.30 11.25 3.74
N GLN A 50 -3.57 10.82 4.78
CA GLN A 50 -3.57 11.49 6.09
C GLN A 50 -3.01 12.91 6.00
N ASP A 51 -1.93 13.14 5.26
CA ASP A 51 -1.37 14.47 5.06
C ASP A 51 -2.38 15.42 4.40
N LEU A 52 -3.07 14.95 3.35
CA LEU A 52 -4.11 15.74 2.69
C LEU A 52 -5.22 16.12 3.67
N LEU A 53 -5.65 15.19 4.53
CA LEU A 53 -6.62 15.49 5.58
C LEU A 53 -6.11 16.51 6.61
N GLN A 54 -4.82 16.46 6.98
CA GLN A 54 -4.20 17.46 7.86
C GLN A 54 -4.07 18.82 7.18
N MET A 55 -3.65 18.87 5.91
CA MET A 55 -3.64 20.08 5.10
C MET A 55 -5.03 20.72 5.09
N ARG A 56 -6.08 19.94 4.82
CA ARG A 56 -7.47 20.41 4.84
C ARG A 56 -7.94 20.87 6.22
N ARG A 57 -7.41 20.28 7.30
CA ARG A 57 -7.68 20.74 8.67
C ARG A 57 -7.05 22.11 8.91
N HIS A 58 -5.77 22.26 8.64
CA HIS A 58 -5.05 23.53 8.82
C HIS A 58 -5.62 24.64 7.94
N GLU A 59 -6.00 24.31 6.70
CA GLU A 59 -6.80 25.21 5.85
C GLU A 59 -8.02 25.75 6.58
N LYS A 60 -8.87 24.85 7.11
CA LYS A 60 -10.13 25.25 7.75
C LYS A 60 -9.86 26.06 9.00
N ASP A 61 -8.87 25.65 9.78
CA ASP A 61 -8.47 26.37 10.99
C ASP A 61 -8.00 27.79 10.64
N PHE A 62 -7.22 27.98 9.57
CA PHE A 62 -6.86 29.31 9.05
C PHE A 62 -8.10 30.12 8.68
N LEU A 63 -9.00 29.57 7.85
CA LEU A 63 -10.19 30.28 7.37
C LEU A 63 -11.17 30.67 8.50
N MET A 64 -11.20 29.92 9.59
CA MET A 64 -12.05 30.22 10.74
C MET A 64 -11.38 31.15 11.74
N ARG A 65 -10.09 30.96 12.00
CA ARG A 65 -9.37 31.62 13.10
C ARG A 65 -8.51 32.80 12.66
N HIS A 66 -8.22 32.92 11.36
CA HIS A 66 -7.40 33.97 10.77
C HIS A 66 -5.99 34.04 11.39
N GLN A 67 -5.41 32.89 11.75
CA GLN A 67 -4.10 32.80 12.40
C GLN A 67 -3.04 32.26 11.44
N HIS A 68 -1.95 33.00 11.26
CA HIS A 68 -0.89 32.67 10.31
C HIS A 68 -0.19 31.33 10.61
N GLU A 69 -0.17 30.87 11.87
CA GLU A 69 0.41 29.58 12.27
C GLU A 69 -0.16 28.41 11.44
N TYR A 70 -1.46 28.41 11.15
CA TYR A 70 -2.08 27.34 10.37
C TYR A 70 -1.62 27.32 8.90
N PHE A 71 -1.20 28.45 8.34
CA PHE A 71 -0.57 28.47 7.03
C PHE A 71 0.80 27.77 7.05
N GLN A 72 1.60 28.00 8.09
CA GLN A 72 2.89 27.33 8.24
C GLN A 72 2.72 25.81 8.40
N LEU A 73 1.81 25.37 9.26
CA LEU A 73 1.47 23.95 9.42
C LEU A 73 0.97 23.31 8.12
N PHE A 74 0.19 24.04 7.30
CA PHE A 74 -0.22 23.58 5.98
C PHE A 74 0.98 23.36 5.06
N ILE A 75 1.91 24.32 4.99
CA ILE A 75 3.12 24.22 4.14
C ILE A 75 3.98 23.04 4.55
N GLU A 76 4.27 22.86 5.84
CA GLU A 76 5.05 21.73 6.37
C GLU A 76 4.42 20.37 5.99
N ARG A 77 3.09 20.27 6.07
CA ARG A 77 2.37 19.03 5.67
C ARG A 77 2.42 18.81 4.18
N SER A 78 2.33 19.87 3.38
CA SER A 78 2.41 19.77 1.93
C SER A 78 3.82 19.40 1.42
N GLU A 79 4.87 19.87 2.10
CA GLU A 79 6.25 19.44 1.83
C GLU A 79 6.45 17.97 2.19
N SER A 80 5.87 17.54 3.32
CA SER A 80 5.87 16.13 3.72
C SER A 80 5.15 15.24 2.69
N PHE A 81 4.00 15.71 2.17
CA PHE A 81 3.26 15.04 1.09
C PHE A 81 4.13 14.94 -0.17
N SER A 82 4.75 16.04 -0.59
CA SER A 82 5.58 16.11 -1.81
C SER A 82 6.80 15.19 -1.70
N THR A 83 7.42 15.13 -0.52
CA THR A 83 8.52 14.21 -0.24
C THR A 83 8.08 12.76 -0.39
N ARG A 84 6.91 12.39 0.14
CA ARG A 84 6.35 11.04 -0.01
C ARG A 84 5.99 10.71 -1.46
N LEU A 85 5.46 11.67 -2.21
CA LEU A 85 5.17 11.51 -3.64
C LEU A 85 6.45 11.24 -4.45
N ASN A 86 7.55 11.93 -4.14
CA ASN A 86 8.84 11.70 -4.79
C ASN A 86 9.40 10.31 -4.49
N LEU A 87 9.22 9.80 -3.27
CA LEU A 87 9.59 8.43 -2.91
C LEU A 87 8.75 7.37 -3.64
N LEU A 88 7.48 7.69 -3.93
CA LEU A 88 6.56 6.79 -4.61
C LEU A 88 6.82 6.70 -6.13
N THR A 89 7.41 7.75 -6.73
CA THR A 89 7.64 7.84 -8.17
C THR A 89 8.49 6.71 -8.76
N PRO A 90 9.70 6.40 -8.25
CA PRO A 90 10.50 5.29 -8.78
C PRO A 90 9.82 3.92 -8.54
N LEU A 91 9.05 3.80 -7.46
CA LEU A 91 8.44 2.56 -6.99
C LEU A 91 7.24 2.10 -7.84
N ILE A 92 6.51 3.04 -8.44
CA ILE A 92 5.34 2.76 -9.28
C ILE A 92 5.72 2.49 -10.74
N SER A 93 6.90 2.94 -11.18
CA SER A 93 7.40 2.68 -12.54
C SER A 93 7.62 1.19 -12.85
N ASP A 94 7.83 0.37 -11.82
CA ASP A 94 8.06 -1.08 -11.96
C ASP A 94 6.77 -1.89 -12.23
N TYR A 95 5.61 -1.25 -12.16
CA TYR A 95 4.30 -1.91 -12.21
C TYR A 95 3.39 -1.42 -13.36
N ASP A 96 3.96 -0.82 -14.41
CA ASP A 96 3.25 -0.34 -15.63
C ASP A 96 2.10 0.66 -15.35
N MET A 97 2.10 1.33 -14.20
CA MET A 97 1.12 2.39 -13.94
C MET A 97 1.52 3.65 -14.72
N PRO A 98 0.56 4.38 -15.34
CA PRO A 98 0.87 5.59 -16.08
C PRO A 98 1.55 6.63 -15.19
N THR A 99 2.82 6.94 -15.46
CA THR A 99 3.60 7.98 -14.77
C THR A 99 2.93 9.36 -14.85
N SER A 100 2.06 9.57 -15.83
CA SER A 100 1.21 10.76 -15.95
C SER A 100 0.29 10.97 -14.74
N GLN A 101 -0.19 9.93 -14.06
CA GLN A 101 -1.05 10.09 -12.88
C GLN A 101 -0.31 10.72 -11.70
N LEU A 102 0.94 10.31 -11.47
CA LEU A 102 1.80 10.87 -10.43
C LEU A 102 2.21 12.31 -10.75
N GLY A 103 2.52 12.60 -12.02
CA GLY A 103 2.79 13.96 -12.48
C GLY A 103 1.60 14.89 -12.25
N ASN A 104 0.40 14.43 -12.63
CA ASN A 104 -0.85 15.19 -12.42
C ASN A 104 -1.14 15.43 -10.93
N LEU A 105 -0.84 14.45 -10.06
CA LEU A 105 -0.97 14.59 -8.62
C LEU A 105 0.03 15.61 -8.06
N ALA A 106 1.29 15.56 -8.51
CA ALA A 106 2.32 16.52 -8.12
C ALA A 106 1.93 17.96 -8.49
N GLU A 107 1.52 18.16 -9.74
CA GLU A 107 1.04 19.46 -10.22
C GLU A 107 -0.21 19.90 -9.46
N GLY A 108 -1.13 18.98 -9.20
CA GLY A 108 -2.36 19.25 -8.46
C GLY A 108 -2.11 19.74 -7.04
N VAL A 109 -1.14 19.15 -6.34
CA VAL A 109 -0.73 19.55 -4.99
C VAL A 109 -0.03 20.91 -5.01
N HIS A 110 0.87 21.13 -5.97
CA HIS A 110 1.54 22.42 -6.11
C HIS A 110 0.52 23.55 -6.35
N LYS A 111 -0.45 23.32 -7.24
CA LYS A 111 -1.53 24.27 -7.49
C LYS A 111 -2.41 24.48 -6.26
N TYR A 112 -2.65 23.44 -5.46
CA TYR A 112 -3.39 23.55 -4.20
C TYR A 112 -2.66 24.47 -3.21
N GLN A 113 -1.34 24.31 -3.07
CA GLN A 113 -0.50 25.20 -2.25
C GLN A 113 -0.55 26.64 -2.72
N GLN A 114 -0.36 26.88 -4.02
CA GLN A 114 -0.37 28.22 -4.61
C GLN A 114 -1.72 28.93 -4.40
N LEU A 115 -2.83 28.23 -4.60
CA LEU A 115 -4.16 28.77 -4.37
C LEU A 115 -4.38 29.11 -2.89
N PHE A 116 -3.90 28.28 -1.97
CA PHE A 116 -4.00 28.60 -0.55
C PHE A 116 -3.17 29.80 -0.15
N GLN A 117 -1.94 29.91 -0.69
CA GLN A 117 -1.09 31.07 -0.47
C GLN A 117 -1.75 32.36 -0.96
N GLN A 118 -2.44 32.33 -2.11
CA GLN A 118 -3.22 33.48 -2.60
C GLN A 118 -4.36 33.84 -1.64
N VAL A 119 -5.08 32.84 -1.11
CA VAL A 119 -6.12 33.04 -0.09
C VAL A 119 -5.55 33.69 1.17
N VAL A 120 -4.43 33.19 1.69
CA VAL A 120 -3.77 33.72 2.90
C VAL A 120 -3.28 35.15 2.67
N THR A 121 -2.69 35.42 1.51
CA THR A 121 -2.22 36.76 1.13
C THR A 121 -3.38 37.75 1.10
N LEU A 122 -4.48 37.40 0.41
CA LEU A 122 -5.65 38.25 0.30
C LEU A 122 -6.37 38.44 1.65
N GLN A 123 -6.47 37.41 2.49
CA GLN A 123 -7.02 37.58 3.84
C GLN A 123 -6.13 38.45 4.73
N THR A 124 -4.80 38.39 4.55
CA THR A 124 -3.88 39.27 5.26
C THR A 124 -4.04 40.72 4.80
N GLU A 125 -4.26 40.95 3.50
CA GLU A 125 -4.57 42.26 2.94
C GLU A 125 -5.90 42.82 3.48
N ILE A 126 -6.96 41.98 3.51
CA ILE A 126 -8.24 42.34 4.14
C ILE A 126 -8.01 42.72 5.61
N GLY A 127 -7.19 41.96 6.32
CA GLY A 127 -6.90 42.12 7.74
C GLY A 127 -7.33 40.87 8.50
N LEU A 128 -6.38 40.22 9.18
CA LEU A 128 -6.65 39.06 10.03
C LEU A 128 -7.29 39.44 11.37
N THR A 129 -7.09 40.70 11.77
CA THR A 129 -7.68 41.31 12.95
C THR A 129 -8.26 42.67 12.60
N PRO A 130 -9.14 43.25 13.44
CA PRO A 130 -9.66 44.60 13.24
C PRO A 130 -8.57 45.69 13.20
N ALA A 131 -7.37 45.40 13.74
CA ALA A 131 -6.22 46.29 13.77
C ALA A 131 -5.15 45.86 12.75
N SER A 132 -5.56 45.35 11.59
CA SER A 132 -4.66 45.09 10.48
C SER A 132 -5.33 45.31 9.12
N GLY A 133 -4.53 45.63 8.10
CA GLY A 133 -4.94 45.60 6.70
C GLY A 133 -6.02 46.64 6.34
N LEU A 134 -6.89 46.27 5.39
CA LEU A 134 -8.00 47.12 4.95
C LEU A 134 -9.02 47.40 6.07
N LEU A 135 -9.22 46.45 6.99
CA LEU A 135 -10.09 46.63 8.16
C LEU A 135 -9.62 47.76 9.06
N GLU A 136 -8.33 47.79 9.40
CA GLU A 136 -7.72 48.85 10.20
C GLU A 136 -7.89 50.21 9.52
N ARG A 137 -7.49 50.31 8.25
CA ARG A 137 -7.62 51.55 7.47
C ARG A 137 -9.06 52.07 7.45
N MET A 138 -10.03 51.17 7.29
CA MET A 138 -11.46 51.53 7.34
C MET A 138 -11.86 52.05 8.73
N ILE A 139 -11.51 51.34 9.80
CA ILE A 139 -11.88 51.67 11.19
C ILE A 139 -11.21 52.98 11.65
N GLU A 140 -9.93 53.20 11.33
CA GLU A 140 -9.23 54.44 11.65
C GLU A 140 -9.85 55.63 10.94
N THR A 141 -10.20 55.47 9.66
CA THR A 141 -10.85 56.54 8.88
C THR A 141 -12.23 56.87 9.45
N GLU A 142 -12.99 55.86 9.90
CA GLU A 142 -14.25 56.11 10.62
C GLU A 142 -14.04 56.88 11.92
N GLY A 143 -13.03 56.53 12.70
CA GLY A 143 -12.69 57.27 13.92
C GLY A 143 -12.34 58.72 13.63
N ALA A 144 -11.53 58.96 12.59
CA ALA A 144 -11.17 60.31 12.15
C ALA A 144 -12.39 61.09 11.65
N LEU A 145 -13.31 60.48 10.90
CA LEU A 145 -14.58 61.10 10.51
C LEU A 145 -15.42 61.47 11.74
N LEU A 146 -15.62 60.55 12.68
CA LEU A 146 -16.44 60.77 13.88
C LEU A 146 -15.89 61.84 14.83
N SER A 147 -14.60 62.18 14.72
CA SER A 147 -13.98 63.28 15.47
C SER A 147 -14.27 64.68 14.89
N GLN A 148 -14.82 64.78 13.67
CA GLN A 148 -15.14 66.05 13.04
C GLN A 148 -16.51 66.56 13.51
N SER A 149 -16.62 67.85 13.82
CA SER A 149 -17.87 68.48 14.26
C SER A 149 -19.05 68.32 13.29
N TYR A 150 -18.76 68.05 12.02
CA TYR A 150 -19.79 67.75 11.04
C TYR A 150 -20.61 66.50 11.38
N PHE A 151 -20.01 65.55 12.11
CA PHE A 151 -20.62 64.29 12.52
C PHE A 151 -21.02 64.29 14.00
N ASP A 152 -21.26 65.47 14.59
CA ASP A 152 -21.77 65.58 15.95
C ASP A 152 -23.10 64.83 16.12
N VAL A 153 -23.35 64.38 17.35
CA VAL A 153 -24.55 63.60 17.70
C VAL A 153 -25.83 64.35 17.32
N GLY A 154 -26.70 63.69 16.56
CA GLY A 154 -27.96 64.26 16.08
C GLY A 154 -27.86 64.98 14.73
N SER A 155 -26.66 65.13 14.16
CA SER A 155 -26.48 65.66 12.81
C SER A 155 -27.06 64.70 11.75
N SER A 156 -27.61 65.26 10.67
CA SER A 156 -28.06 64.48 9.52
C SER A 156 -26.91 63.74 8.83
N ALA A 157 -25.70 64.31 8.87
CA ALA A 157 -24.49 63.71 8.34
C ALA A 157 -24.09 62.44 9.10
N LEU A 158 -24.17 62.45 10.44
CA LEU A 158 -23.90 61.26 11.25
C LEU A 158 -24.89 60.13 10.91
N ILE A 159 -26.18 60.43 10.77
CA ILE A 159 -27.19 59.42 10.41
C ILE A 159 -26.86 58.76 9.05
N GLN A 160 -26.42 59.56 8.07
CA GLN A 160 -26.01 59.03 6.76
C GLN A 160 -24.72 58.20 6.83
N LEU A 161 -23.73 58.67 7.61
CA LEU A 161 -22.50 57.92 7.85
C LEU A 161 -22.78 56.58 8.54
N ASP A 162 -23.64 56.56 9.56
CA ASP A 162 -24.06 55.33 10.24
C ASP A 162 -24.82 54.39 9.30
N GLY A 163 -25.62 54.92 8.37
CA GLY A 163 -26.21 54.12 7.29
C GLY A 163 -25.17 53.43 6.40
N ALA A 164 -24.06 54.10 6.09
CA ALA A 164 -22.94 53.48 5.37
C ALA A 164 -22.21 52.43 6.22
N ARG A 165 -21.97 52.74 7.49
CA ARG A 165 -21.27 51.85 8.44
C ARG A 165 -22.07 50.59 8.71
N LEU A 166 -23.39 50.69 8.89
CA LEU A 166 -24.28 49.53 9.02
C LEU A 166 -24.26 48.68 7.77
N ALA A 167 -24.39 49.29 6.58
CA ALA A 167 -24.35 48.56 5.32
C ALA A 167 -23.03 47.79 5.14
N ILE A 168 -21.86 48.39 5.40
CA ILE A 168 -20.60 47.64 5.25
C ILE A 168 -20.46 46.52 6.31
N ARG A 169 -21.04 46.66 7.50
CA ARG A 169 -21.07 45.60 8.53
C ARG A 169 -22.02 44.47 8.12
N ASP A 170 -23.17 44.79 7.56
CA ASP A 170 -24.09 43.81 6.97
C ASP A 170 -23.41 43.05 5.82
N PHE A 171 -22.62 43.73 4.98
CA PHE A 171 -21.81 43.06 3.95
C PHE A 171 -20.80 42.10 4.56
N GLN A 172 -20.03 42.51 5.56
CA GLN A 172 -19.03 41.66 6.21
C GLN A 172 -19.65 40.43 6.89
N LEU A 173 -20.85 40.57 7.46
CA LEU A 173 -21.56 39.47 8.11
C LEU A 173 -22.21 38.52 7.09
N THR A 174 -22.88 39.06 6.08
CA THR A 174 -23.73 38.28 5.17
C THR A 174 -23.06 37.90 3.86
N HIS A 175 -21.97 38.57 3.50
CA HIS A 175 -21.29 38.51 2.20
C HIS A 175 -22.22 38.87 1.02
N ASN A 176 -23.34 39.55 1.27
CA ASN A 176 -24.27 39.96 0.23
C ASN A 176 -23.83 41.29 -0.40
N ASN A 177 -23.44 41.23 -1.68
CA ASN A 177 -22.92 42.37 -2.43
C ASN A 177 -23.86 43.59 -2.51
N TYR A 178 -25.17 43.39 -2.30
CA TYR A 178 -26.12 44.50 -2.18
C TYR A 178 -25.67 45.51 -1.12
N TYR A 179 -25.22 45.03 0.05
CA TYR A 179 -24.83 45.88 1.16
C TYR A 179 -23.50 46.61 0.92
N ALA A 180 -22.55 46.00 0.21
CA ALA A 180 -21.33 46.68 -0.22
C ALA A 180 -21.66 47.85 -1.16
N THR A 181 -22.56 47.61 -2.12
CA THR A 181 -23.05 48.65 -3.04
C THR A 181 -23.76 49.77 -2.29
N LEU A 182 -24.64 49.42 -1.35
CA LEU A 182 -25.36 50.37 -0.52
C LEU A 182 -24.41 51.22 0.34
N ALA A 183 -23.36 50.62 0.90
CA ALA A 183 -22.36 51.32 1.70
C ALA A 183 -21.64 52.40 0.87
N VAL A 184 -21.12 52.04 -0.31
CA VAL A 184 -20.45 52.98 -1.21
C VAL A 184 -21.40 54.12 -1.64
N GLN A 185 -22.64 53.80 -2.02
CA GLN A 185 -23.63 54.80 -2.41
C GLN A 185 -23.99 55.76 -1.27
N ASN A 186 -24.06 55.27 -0.03
CA ASN A 186 -24.29 56.12 1.14
C ASN A 186 -23.14 57.13 1.34
N ILE A 187 -21.89 56.66 1.18
CA ILE A 187 -20.70 57.53 1.29
C ILE A 187 -20.68 58.58 0.18
N GLU A 188 -21.02 58.19 -1.06
CA GLU A 188 -21.08 59.11 -2.19
C GLU A 188 -22.18 60.17 -2.03
N ARG A 189 -23.36 59.78 -1.55
CA ARG A 189 -24.45 60.74 -1.26
C ARG A 189 -24.06 61.72 -0.16
N LEU A 190 -23.38 61.25 0.88
CA LEU A 190 -22.86 62.09 1.96
C LEU A 190 -21.83 63.09 1.44
N ALA A 191 -20.89 62.65 0.60
CA ALA A 191 -19.91 63.52 -0.04
C ALA A 191 -20.57 64.57 -0.96
N GLN A 192 -21.61 64.19 -1.71
CA GLN A 192 -22.35 65.12 -2.57
C GLN A 192 -23.14 66.17 -1.77
N ALA A 193 -23.83 65.77 -0.70
CA ALA A 193 -24.59 66.69 0.14
C ALA A 193 -23.71 67.77 0.79
N ARG A 194 -22.43 67.43 1.05
CA ARG A 194 -21.43 68.32 1.63
C ARG A 194 -20.87 69.38 0.69
N SER A 195 -21.01 69.24 -0.63
CA SER A 195 -20.51 70.21 -1.61
C SER A 195 -20.98 71.68 -1.38
N THR A 196 -21.97 71.88 -0.52
CA THR A 196 -22.51 73.17 -0.07
C THR A 196 -21.82 73.79 1.17
N VAL A 197 -21.07 73.01 1.96
CA VAL A 197 -20.36 73.43 3.20
C VAL A 197 -18.93 72.86 3.17
N LYS A 198 -17.98 73.64 2.65
CA LYS A 198 -16.60 73.19 2.38
C LYS A 198 -15.78 72.97 3.67
N SER A 199 -15.41 71.72 3.95
CA SER A 199 -14.19 71.42 4.73
C SER A 199 -13.39 70.41 3.94
N GLU A 200 -12.23 70.82 3.44
CA GLU A 200 -11.33 69.99 2.62
C GLU A 200 -10.93 68.70 3.36
N GLN A 201 -10.73 68.78 4.68
CA GLN A 201 -10.36 67.63 5.51
C GLN A 201 -11.45 66.56 5.55
N VAL A 202 -12.72 66.95 5.64
CA VAL A 202 -13.83 65.98 5.67
C VAL A 202 -14.01 65.33 4.30
N ASP A 203 -13.84 66.10 3.21
CA ASP A 203 -13.95 65.60 1.85
C ASP A 203 -12.84 64.58 1.54
N GLU A 204 -11.61 64.85 2.00
CA GLU A 204 -10.49 63.91 1.92
C GLU A 204 -10.79 62.62 2.70
N LEU A 205 -11.22 62.74 3.96
CA LEU A 205 -11.56 61.57 4.79
C LEU A 205 -12.69 60.72 4.20
N LEU A 206 -13.73 61.34 3.62
CA LEU A 206 -14.81 60.62 2.95
C LEU A 206 -14.32 59.88 1.70
N ASN A 207 -13.40 60.47 0.93
CA ASN A 207 -12.80 59.80 -0.21
C ASN A 207 -11.94 58.60 0.24
N VAL A 208 -11.11 58.77 1.27
CA VAL A 208 -10.31 57.67 1.85
C VAL A 208 -11.22 56.55 2.38
N TYR A 209 -12.31 56.90 3.06
CA TYR A 209 -13.26 55.92 3.58
C TYR A 209 -13.95 55.15 2.44
N LYS A 210 -14.38 55.85 1.39
CA LYS A 210 -14.97 55.24 0.18
C LYS A 210 -14.00 54.26 -0.47
N GLU A 211 -12.74 54.65 -0.64
CA GLU A 211 -11.70 53.79 -1.21
C GLU A 211 -11.45 52.55 -0.35
N ALA A 212 -11.36 52.71 0.97
CA ALA A 212 -11.17 51.59 1.90
C ALA A 212 -12.34 50.61 1.85
N VAL A 213 -13.59 51.10 1.88
CA VAL A 213 -14.81 50.30 1.77
C VAL A 213 -14.91 49.59 0.41
N GLY A 214 -14.58 50.29 -0.68
CA GLY A 214 -14.57 49.72 -2.03
C GLY A 214 -13.51 48.63 -2.18
N ALA A 215 -12.29 48.87 -1.69
CA ALA A 215 -11.22 47.88 -1.69
C ALA A 215 -11.59 46.64 -0.89
N LEU A 216 -12.21 46.81 0.28
CA LEU A 216 -12.68 45.71 1.11
C LEU A 216 -13.75 44.88 0.39
N ALA A 217 -14.72 45.53 -0.26
CA ALA A 217 -15.74 44.85 -1.06
C ALA A 217 -15.13 44.02 -2.20
N ILE A 218 -14.20 44.61 -2.96
CA ILE A 218 -13.51 43.92 -4.07
C ILE A 218 -12.67 42.75 -3.55
N ALA A 219 -11.98 42.91 -2.43
CA ALA A 219 -11.17 41.86 -1.83
C ALA A 219 -12.04 40.67 -1.39
N HIS A 220 -13.18 40.90 -0.71
CA HIS A 220 -14.11 39.83 -0.34
C HIS A 220 -14.76 39.16 -1.55
N GLN A 221 -15.11 39.89 -2.62
CA GLN A 221 -15.59 39.30 -3.87
C GLN A 221 -14.53 38.41 -4.53
N THR A 222 -13.27 38.87 -4.55
CA THR A 222 -12.14 38.12 -5.12
C THR A 222 -11.85 36.86 -4.32
N LEU A 223 -11.92 36.95 -2.99
CA LEU A 223 -11.83 35.81 -2.09
C LEU A 223 -12.95 34.80 -2.37
N GLY A 224 -14.16 35.29 -2.60
CA GLY A 224 -15.38 34.53 -2.89
C GLY A 224 -16.44 34.80 -1.83
N LEU A 225 -17.63 35.25 -2.24
CA LEU A 225 -18.75 35.54 -1.34
C LEU A 225 -19.44 34.27 -0.82
N THR A 226 -19.29 33.17 -1.55
CA THR A 226 -19.75 31.84 -1.17
C THR A 226 -18.61 30.83 -1.21
N HIS A 227 -18.80 29.67 -0.59
CA HIS A 227 -17.78 28.61 -0.55
C HIS A 227 -17.44 27.98 -1.92
N ASN A 228 -18.14 28.36 -3.00
CA ASN A 228 -17.96 27.84 -4.36
C ASN A 228 -17.40 28.89 -5.34
N GLU A 229 -17.26 30.13 -4.88
CA GLU A 229 -16.87 31.29 -5.68
C GLU A 229 -15.45 31.76 -5.36
N GLY A 230 -14.93 32.64 -6.22
CA GLY A 230 -13.65 33.30 -6.01
C GLY A 230 -12.47 32.33 -5.84
N LEU A 231 -11.48 32.79 -5.06
CA LEU A 231 -10.32 31.99 -4.70
C LEU A 231 -10.69 30.76 -3.86
N VAL A 232 -11.58 30.90 -2.86
CA VAL A 232 -11.97 29.80 -1.96
C VAL A 232 -12.61 28.64 -2.74
N GLY A 233 -13.47 28.94 -3.73
CA GLY A 233 -14.08 27.93 -4.58
C GLY A 233 -13.10 27.23 -5.50
N ARG A 234 -12.18 27.97 -6.14
CA ARG A 234 -11.10 27.38 -6.97
C ARG A 234 -10.20 26.47 -6.14
N PHE A 235 -9.82 26.96 -4.98
CA PHE A 235 -9.02 26.26 -3.99
C PHE A 235 -9.67 24.96 -3.51
N ARG A 236 -10.96 24.98 -3.13
CA ARG A 236 -11.71 23.79 -2.69
C ARG A 236 -11.84 22.74 -3.80
N ARG A 237 -12.08 23.17 -5.05
CA ARG A 237 -12.09 22.25 -6.20
C ARG A 237 -10.73 21.60 -6.41
N GLN A 238 -9.64 22.35 -6.24
CA GLN A 238 -8.30 21.82 -6.34
C GLN A 238 -8.02 20.77 -5.24
N ALA A 239 -8.41 21.03 -3.99
CA ALA A 239 -8.30 20.07 -2.90
C ALA A 239 -9.00 18.74 -3.23
N HIS A 240 -10.24 18.81 -3.74
CA HIS A 240 -10.99 17.63 -4.16
C HIS A 240 -10.37 16.92 -5.36
N SER A 241 -9.79 17.65 -6.31
CA SER A 241 -9.07 17.04 -7.45
C SER A 241 -7.87 16.22 -6.99
N VAL A 242 -7.09 16.74 -6.03
CA VAL A 242 -5.93 16.04 -5.45
C VAL A 242 -6.39 14.78 -4.71
N GLU A 243 -7.46 14.91 -3.92
CA GLU A 243 -8.07 13.79 -3.19
C GLU A 243 -8.52 12.68 -4.16
N GLN A 244 -9.19 13.06 -5.25
CA GLN A 244 -9.65 12.12 -6.27
C GLN A 244 -8.48 11.44 -7.00
N GLN A 245 -7.45 12.19 -7.39
CA GLN A 245 -6.24 11.64 -8.02
C GLN A 245 -5.54 10.62 -7.12
N LEU A 246 -5.42 10.93 -5.82
CA LEU A 246 -4.82 10.01 -4.84
C LEU A 246 -5.66 8.73 -4.69
N MET A 247 -6.99 8.85 -4.63
CA MET A 247 -7.90 7.70 -4.59
C MET A 247 -7.80 6.83 -5.85
N LEU A 248 -7.67 7.43 -7.04
CA LEU A 248 -7.49 6.67 -8.28
C LEU A 248 -6.19 5.86 -8.28
N ILE A 249 -5.10 6.42 -7.75
CA ILE A 249 -3.83 5.70 -7.61
C ILE A 249 -3.96 4.54 -6.62
N ASP A 250 -4.60 4.75 -5.46
CA ASP A 250 -4.85 3.67 -4.49
C ASP A 250 -5.71 2.56 -5.11
N GLN A 251 -6.80 2.92 -5.82
CA GLN A 251 -7.67 1.97 -6.52
C GLN A 251 -6.94 1.19 -7.62
N ALA A 252 -6.02 1.83 -8.35
CA ALA A 252 -5.19 1.17 -9.35
C ALA A 252 -4.18 0.19 -8.72
N LEU A 253 -3.75 0.43 -7.48
CA LEU A 253 -2.78 -0.41 -6.77
C LEU A 253 -3.42 -1.67 -6.15
N GLN A 254 -4.68 -1.61 -5.73
CA GLN A 254 -5.42 -2.76 -5.14
C GLN A 254 -5.34 -4.04 -6.00
N PRO A 255 -5.73 -4.04 -7.29
CA PRO A 255 -5.71 -5.27 -8.09
C PRO A 255 -4.28 -5.78 -8.34
N ILE A 256 -3.28 -4.90 -8.33
CA ILE A 256 -1.87 -5.28 -8.46
C ILE A 256 -1.44 -6.07 -7.21
N ILE A 257 -1.78 -5.58 -6.01
CA ILE A 257 -1.51 -6.27 -4.74
C ILE A 257 -2.22 -7.61 -4.69
N GLU A 258 -3.52 -7.65 -4.99
CA GLU A 258 -4.31 -8.88 -4.96
C GLU A 258 -3.75 -9.93 -5.94
N ASN A 259 -3.36 -9.52 -7.15
CA ASN A 259 -2.76 -10.42 -8.14
C ASN A 259 -1.39 -10.94 -7.67
N GLN A 260 -0.56 -10.12 -7.03
CA GLN A 260 0.71 -10.60 -6.48
C GLN A 260 0.50 -11.54 -5.29
N GLU A 261 -0.48 -11.28 -4.43
CA GLU A 261 -0.86 -12.20 -3.35
C GLU A 261 -1.35 -13.55 -3.90
N GLN A 262 -2.17 -13.54 -4.96
CA GLN A 262 -2.61 -14.74 -5.67
C GLN A 262 -1.43 -15.50 -6.28
N LYS A 263 -0.46 -14.80 -6.90
CA LYS A 263 0.76 -15.43 -7.44
C LYS A 263 1.55 -16.13 -6.33
N VAL A 264 1.77 -15.49 -5.18
CA VAL A 264 2.44 -16.14 -4.03
C VAL A 264 1.77 -17.48 -3.70
N LYS A 265 0.44 -17.49 -3.56
CA LYS A 265 -0.33 -18.70 -3.22
C LYS A 265 -0.27 -19.77 -4.31
N ILE A 266 -0.54 -19.40 -5.57
CA ILE A 266 -0.62 -20.35 -6.69
C ILE A 266 0.76 -20.97 -6.97
N TYR A 267 1.84 -20.19 -6.98
CA TYR A 267 3.18 -20.72 -7.21
C TYR A 267 3.65 -21.60 -6.04
N SER A 268 3.38 -21.23 -4.78
CA SER A 268 3.74 -22.08 -3.65
C SER A 268 3.00 -23.42 -3.66
N ILE A 269 1.70 -23.40 -3.96
CA ILE A 269 0.88 -24.61 -4.00
C ILE A 269 1.29 -25.49 -5.20
N SER A 270 1.52 -24.90 -6.37
CA SER A 270 1.87 -25.67 -7.56
C SER A 270 3.21 -26.40 -7.41
N ILE A 271 4.24 -25.75 -6.85
CA ILE A 271 5.53 -26.39 -6.57
C ILE A 271 5.37 -27.48 -5.48
N ALA A 272 4.60 -27.23 -4.43
CA ALA A 272 4.36 -28.21 -3.36
C ALA A 272 3.61 -29.46 -3.86
N VAL A 273 2.58 -29.27 -4.69
CA VAL A 273 1.84 -30.38 -5.30
C VAL A 273 2.72 -31.15 -6.28
N LEU A 274 3.47 -30.46 -7.14
CA LEU A 274 4.34 -31.08 -8.14
C LEU A 274 5.44 -31.92 -7.48
N THR A 275 6.09 -31.39 -6.43
CA THR A 275 7.09 -32.13 -5.65
C THR A 275 6.49 -33.31 -4.89
N SER A 276 5.29 -33.16 -4.32
CA SER A 276 4.59 -34.25 -3.63
C SER A 276 4.19 -35.39 -4.58
N VAL A 277 3.62 -35.06 -5.74
CA VAL A 277 3.26 -36.05 -6.77
C VAL A 277 4.50 -36.79 -7.26
N LEU A 278 5.60 -36.06 -7.52
CA LEU A 278 6.86 -36.66 -7.93
C LEU A 278 7.40 -37.64 -6.86
N LEU A 279 7.38 -37.25 -5.59
CA LEU A 279 7.81 -38.11 -4.49
C LEU A 279 6.92 -39.35 -4.34
N ILE A 280 5.59 -39.18 -4.42
CA ILE A 280 4.64 -40.30 -4.35
C ILE A 280 4.89 -41.29 -5.48
N LEU A 281 5.05 -40.81 -6.73
CA LEU A 281 5.32 -41.68 -7.88
C LEU A 281 6.59 -42.49 -7.69
N ILE A 282 7.65 -41.87 -7.16
CA ILE A 282 8.91 -42.59 -6.97
C ILE A 282 8.83 -43.53 -5.76
N LEU A 283 8.14 -43.16 -4.69
CA LEU A 283 7.88 -44.04 -3.55
C LEU A 283 7.07 -45.27 -3.97
N VAL A 284 5.99 -45.11 -4.74
CA VAL A 284 5.16 -46.21 -5.25
C VAL A 284 5.99 -47.12 -6.15
N LYS A 285 6.76 -46.56 -7.10
CA LYS A 285 7.65 -47.36 -7.97
C LYS A 285 8.72 -48.10 -7.16
N SER A 286 9.32 -47.44 -6.17
CA SER A 286 10.33 -48.03 -5.29
C SER A 286 9.75 -49.18 -4.47
N PHE A 287 8.59 -48.97 -3.84
CA PHE A 287 7.87 -49.97 -3.07
C PHE A 287 7.43 -51.16 -3.93
N ALA A 288 6.86 -50.92 -5.12
CA ALA A 288 6.45 -51.99 -6.03
C ALA A 288 7.66 -52.83 -6.48
N THR A 289 8.80 -52.20 -6.74
CA THR A 289 10.05 -52.91 -7.05
C THR A 289 10.47 -53.76 -5.84
N PHE A 290 10.47 -53.17 -4.63
CA PHE A 290 10.85 -53.83 -3.38
C PHE A 290 9.98 -55.04 -3.07
N HIS A 291 8.66 -54.86 -3.14
CA HIS A 291 7.70 -55.92 -2.88
C HIS A 291 7.86 -57.08 -3.86
N ARG A 292 8.07 -56.81 -5.17
CA ARG A 292 8.36 -57.87 -6.16
C ARG A 292 9.65 -58.63 -5.82
N ALA A 293 10.74 -57.92 -5.51
CA ALA A 293 12.01 -58.56 -5.17
C ALA A 293 11.92 -59.37 -3.87
N PHE A 294 11.25 -58.84 -2.85
CA PHE A 294 11.02 -59.49 -1.57
C PHE A 294 10.11 -60.71 -1.71
N SER A 295 9.01 -60.61 -2.46
CA SER A 295 8.11 -61.74 -2.71
C SER A 295 8.83 -62.89 -3.43
N ASN A 296 9.65 -62.58 -4.44
CA ASN A 296 10.50 -63.58 -5.11
C ASN A 296 11.47 -64.25 -4.13
N PHE A 297 12.06 -63.48 -3.22
CA PHE A 297 12.96 -63.98 -2.18
C PHE A 297 12.24 -64.89 -1.16
N VAL A 298 11.08 -64.49 -0.65
CA VAL A 298 10.28 -65.30 0.29
C VAL A 298 9.77 -66.59 -0.38
N MET A 299 9.29 -66.50 -1.63
CA MET A 299 8.83 -67.67 -2.37
C MET A 299 9.96 -68.67 -2.61
N PHE A 300 11.21 -68.20 -2.73
CA PHE A 300 12.37 -69.08 -2.73
C PHE A 300 12.57 -69.81 -1.40
N PHE A 301 12.51 -69.15 -0.23
CA PHE A 301 12.61 -69.87 1.05
C PHE A 301 11.54 -70.94 1.19
N TYR A 302 10.33 -70.65 0.71
CA TYR A 302 9.24 -71.62 0.67
C TYR A 302 9.56 -72.82 -0.25
N ARG A 303 10.16 -72.59 -1.43
CA ARG A 303 10.58 -73.65 -2.36
C ARG A 303 11.82 -74.41 -1.89
N CYS A 304 12.80 -73.72 -1.33
CA CYS A 304 14.05 -74.31 -0.84
C CYS A 304 13.79 -75.31 0.29
N LYS A 305 12.82 -75.02 1.19
CA LYS A 305 12.38 -75.95 2.23
C LYS A 305 11.82 -77.27 1.68
N ARG A 306 11.34 -77.30 0.42
CA ARG A 306 10.65 -78.45 -0.16
C ARG A 306 11.38 -79.11 -1.34
N GLN A 307 12.22 -78.40 -2.09
CA GLN A 307 12.70 -78.83 -3.41
C GLN A 307 14.16 -78.46 -3.73
N TYR A 308 14.92 -77.82 -2.82
CA TYR A 308 16.33 -77.41 -3.03
C TYR A 308 16.64 -76.71 -4.39
N GLN A 309 15.72 -75.88 -4.89
CA GLN A 309 15.92 -75.18 -6.17
C GLN A 309 16.79 -73.93 -6.00
N ARG A 310 17.77 -73.71 -6.90
CA ARG A 310 18.56 -72.47 -7.00
C ARG A 310 17.73 -71.28 -7.48
N MET A 311 18.08 -70.08 -7.01
CA MET A 311 17.55 -68.80 -7.48
C MET A 311 18.41 -68.24 -8.63
N ASP A 312 17.78 -67.64 -9.64
CA ASP A 312 18.48 -66.85 -10.67
C ASP A 312 18.62 -65.38 -10.21
N PRO A 313 19.83 -64.90 -9.85
CA PRO A 313 20.05 -63.54 -9.37
C PRO A 313 19.64 -62.47 -10.38
N ARG A 314 19.58 -62.81 -11.68
CA ARG A 314 19.21 -61.85 -12.74
C ARG A 314 17.74 -61.43 -12.66
N LYS A 315 16.89 -62.19 -11.98
CA LYS A 315 15.44 -61.91 -11.82
C LYS A 315 15.11 -61.01 -10.62
N LEU A 316 16.11 -60.63 -9.82
CA LEU A 316 15.92 -59.78 -8.64
C LEU A 316 16.18 -58.30 -8.97
N GLY A 317 15.26 -57.44 -8.50
CA GLY A 317 15.26 -56.01 -8.83
C GLY A 317 16.30 -55.17 -8.09
N PHE A 318 16.84 -55.61 -6.95
CA PHE A 318 17.84 -54.83 -6.20
C PHE A 318 19.16 -55.56 -6.04
N ALA A 319 20.24 -54.78 -5.97
CA ALA A 319 21.59 -55.30 -5.72
C ALA A 319 21.68 -56.05 -4.38
N GLU A 320 21.02 -55.56 -3.32
CA GLU A 320 21.00 -56.21 -2.01
C GLU A 320 20.31 -57.59 -2.04
N PHE A 321 19.21 -57.70 -2.79
CA PHE A 321 18.54 -58.99 -2.98
C PHE A 321 19.35 -59.94 -3.88
N LYS A 322 20.09 -59.42 -4.87
CA LYS A 322 21.02 -60.22 -5.70
C LYS A 322 22.11 -60.85 -4.84
N SER A 323 22.76 -60.08 -3.98
CA SER A 323 23.78 -60.62 -3.05
C SER A 323 23.18 -61.62 -2.05
N LEU A 324 21.96 -61.38 -1.55
CA LEU A 324 21.29 -62.32 -0.67
C LEU A 324 20.91 -63.63 -1.38
N ALA A 325 20.57 -63.57 -2.67
CA ALA A 325 20.25 -64.75 -3.46
C ALA A 325 21.48 -65.61 -3.76
N GLU A 326 22.62 -64.98 -4.04
CA GLU A 326 23.90 -65.68 -4.19
C GLU A 326 24.26 -66.44 -2.92
N LEU A 327 24.19 -65.76 -1.76
CA LEU A 327 24.49 -66.36 -0.46
C LEU A 327 23.48 -67.45 -0.07
N ALA A 328 22.20 -67.26 -0.41
CA ALA A 328 21.17 -68.28 -0.21
C ALA A 328 21.41 -69.52 -1.09
N ASN A 329 21.83 -69.35 -2.34
CA ASN A 329 22.19 -70.46 -3.22
C ASN A 329 23.37 -71.28 -2.67
N GLU A 330 24.42 -70.61 -2.19
CA GLU A 330 25.55 -71.28 -1.54
C GLU A 330 25.10 -72.09 -0.31
N MET A 331 24.16 -71.57 0.48
CA MET A 331 23.59 -72.30 1.60
C MET A 331 22.82 -73.56 1.17
N VAL A 332 22.03 -73.49 0.08
CA VAL A 332 21.33 -74.68 -0.47
C VAL A 332 22.33 -75.76 -0.85
N GLU A 333 23.39 -75.37 -1.56
CA GLU A 333 24.43 -76.29 -2.02
C GLU A 333 25.17 -76.94 -0.85
N SER A 334 25.55 -76.14 0.14
CA SER A 334 26.22 -76.65 1.35
C SER A 334 25.34 -77.67 2.09
N ARG A 335 24.03 -77.42 2.16
CA ARG A 335 23.07 -78.32 2.82
C ARG A 335 22.84 -79.61 2.03
N GLN A 336 22.70 -79.52 0.71
CA GLN A 336 22.63 -80.71 -0.16
C GLN A 336 23.88 -81.58 0.01
N ALA A 337 25.07 -80.98 0.00
CA ALA A 337 26.33 -81.70 0.20
C ALA A 337 26.42 -82.37 1.59
N ILE A 338 25.88 -81.74 2.64
CA ILE A 338 25.81 -82.33 3.98
C ILE A 338 24.81 -83.50 4.02
N GLU A 339 23.64 -83.38 3.41
CA GLU A 339 22.63 -84.45 3.35
C GLU A 339 23.12 -85.66 2.52
N GLU A 340 23.81 -85.43 1.41
CA GLU A 340 24.46 -86.52 0.65
C GLU A 340 25.51 -87.27 1.49
N ARG A 341 26.35 -86.53 2.24
CA ARG A 341 27.33 -87.15 3.15
C ARG A 341 26.65 -87.94 4.27
N LEU A 342 25.58 -87.41 4.87
CA LEU A 342 24.81 -88.11 5.89
C LEU A 342 24.16 -89.39 5.33
N ALA A 343 23.57 -89.33 4.14
CA ALA A 343 22.97 -90.51 3.50
C ALA A 343 24.00 -91.61 3.23
N VAL A 344 25.21 -91.24 2.81
CA VAL A 344 26.33 -92.20 2.64
C VAL A 344 26.73 -92.82 3.98
N VAL A 345 26.87 -92.01 5.04
CA VAL A 345 27.24 -92.49 6.38
C VAL A 345 26.14 -93.38 6.99
N GLU A 346 24.86 -93.05 6.80
CA GLU A 346 23.73 -93.87 7.23
C GLU A 346 23.65 -95.19 6.46
N ALA A 347 23.94 -95.19 5.16
CA ALA A 347 24.01 -96.41 4.35
C ALA A 347 25.15 -97.33 4.79
N GLU A 348 26.32 -96.78 5.15
CA GLU A 348 27.45 -97.53 5.71
C GLU A 348 27.12 -98.12 7.10
N LEU A 349 26.42 -97.36 7.96
CA LEU A 349 25.93 -97.83 9.26
C LEU A 349 24.89 -98.94 9.12
N ALA A 350 23.95 -98.83 8.18
CA ALA A 350 22.96 -99.86 7.89
C ALA A 350 23.59 -101.14 7.31
N GLN A 351 24.65 -101.02 6.50
CA GLN A 351 25.45 -102.17 6.06
C GLN A 351 26.21 -102.85 7.21
N LYS A 352 26.74 -102.06 8.16
CA LYS A 352 27.37 -102.60 9.38
C LYS A 352 26.38 -103.35 10.28
N GLN A 353 25.14 -102.87 10.42
CA GLN A 353 24.09 -103.55 11.20
C GLN A 353 23.54 -104.82 10.51
N ARG A 354 23.71 -104.97 9.19
CA ARG A 354 23.31 -106.18 8.43
C ARG A 354 24.37 -107.28 8.36
N LYS A 355 25.57 -107.07 8.88
CA LYS A 355 26.55 -108.16 9.06
C LYS A 355 26.18 -108.92 10.34
N PRO A 356 25.78 -110.21 10.28
CA PRO A 356 25.68 -111.00 11.48
C PRO A 356 27.09 -111.21 12.03
N GLU A 357 27.28 -110.99 13.32
CA GLU A 357 28.45 -111.50 14.02
C GLU A 357 28.39 -113.04 13.98
N THR A 358 29.06 -113.63 13.00
CA THR A 358 29.56 -115.00 13.12
C THR A 358 30.84 -114.95 13.94
N SER A 359 30.72 -115.23 15.23
CA SER A 359 31.51 -116.27 15.89
C SER A 359 30.86 -116.70 17.19
#